data_AF-A0A4Y9FVP7-F1
#
_entry.id   AF-A0A4Y9FVP7-F1
#
_cell.length_a   1.000
_cell.length_b   1.000
_cell.length_c   1.000
_cell.angle_alpha   90.00
_cell.angle_beta   90.00
_cell.angle_gamma   90.00
#
_symmetry.space_group_name_H-M   'P 1'
#
loop_
_entity.id
_entity.type
_entity.pdbx_description
1 polymer ?
#
loop_
_entity_poly.entity_id
_entity_poly.type
_entity_poly.pdbx_seq_one_letter_code
_entity_poly.pdbx_strand_id
1 'polypeptide(L)'
;MTARTPAQTSSTGYRSQAYYIHNENTHQRLKAAWWWTREEEGSSGSLSALVERLMIAEAERLESLHNDGERFPPAPEDARGVDRDGVARQAAAIRQQRRQRPTD
;
A
#
# COMPACT_ATOMS: atom_id res chain seq x y z
N MET A 1 19.83 -2.00 15.28
CA MET A 1 19.01 -0.93 14.67
C MET A 1 19.37 -0.87 13.19
N THR A 2 18.57 -1.49 12.33
CA THR A 2 18.89 -1.57 10.89
C THR A 2 18.28 -0.36 10.19
N ALA A 3 19.13 0.55 9.73
CA ALA A 3 18.71 1.74 8.99
C ALA A 3 17.97 1.33 7.72
N ARG A 4 16.78 1.91 7.50
CA ARG A 4 16.01 1.75 6.26
C ARG A 4 16.80 2.48 5.16
N THR A 5 17.33 1.75 4.19
CA THR A 5 18.05 2.31 3.04
C THR A 5 17.17 3.37 2.35
N PRO A 6 17.70 4.57 2.03
CA PRO A 6 16.93 5.56 1.31
C PRO A 6 16.52 5.02 -0.06
N ALA A 7 15.28 5.29 -0.46
CA ALA A 7 14.78 5.00 -1.79
C ALA A 7 15.73 5.60 -2.84
N GLN A 8 16.35 4.75 -3.66
CA GLN A 8 17.18 5.20 -4.78
C GLN A 8 16.32 6.04 -5.73
N THR A 9 16.73 7.29 -5.92
CA THR A 9 16.14 8.19 -6.93
C THR A 9 16.61 7.73 -8.30
N SER A 10 15.68 7.40 -9.20
CA SER A 10 16.02 7.11 -10.60
C SER A 10 16.47 8.39 -11.32
N SER A 11 17.20 8.26 -12.42
CA SER A 11 17.65 9.41 -13.24
C SER A 11 16.50 10.29 -13.78
N THR A 12 15.27 9.80 -13.68
CA THR A 12 14.02 10.46 -14.06
C THR A 12 13.32 11.19 -12.91
N GLY A 13 13.88 11.19 -11.69
CA GLY A 13 13.31 11.87 -10.52
C GLY A 13 12.29 11.04 -9.73
N TYR A 14 11.95 9.82 -10.18
CA TYR A 14 11.09 8.92 -9.42
C TYR A 14 11.84 8.32 -8.23
N ARG A 15 11.12 8.08 -7.13
CA ARG A 15 11.63 7.36 -5.96
C ARG A 15 10.97 5.99 -5.89
N SER A 16 11.77 4.96 -5.61
CA SER A 16 11.23 3.61 -5.38
C SER A 16 10.49 3.55 -4.05
N GLN A 17 9.25 3.05 -4.07
CA GLN A 17 8.42 2.85 -2.88
C GLN A 17 7.78 1.46 -2.96
N ALA A 18 7.86 0.70 -1.87
CA ALA A 18 7.30 -0.65 -1.78
C ALA A 18 6.20 -0.70 -0.72
N TYR A 19 5.08 -1.35 -1.07
CA TYR A 19 3.96 -1.63 -0.18
C TYR A 19 3.53 -3.08 -0.36
N TYR A 20 2.97 -3.68 0.69
CA TYR A 20 2.38 -5.02 0.60
C TYR A 20 0.96 -4.93 0.04
N ILE A 21 0.67 -5.72 -0.99
CA ILE A 21 -0.66 -5.86 -1.57
C ILE A 21 -1.19 -7.22 -1.11
N HIS A 22 -2.20 -7.22 -0.24
CA HIS A 22 -2.69 -8.46 0.38
C HIS A 22 -3.45 -9.39 -0.59
N ASN A 23 -4.06 -8.85 -1.63
CA ASN A 23 -4.74 -9.65 -2.64
C ASN A 23 -3.79 -9.96 -3.80
N GLU A 24 -3.45 -11.24 -3.94
CA GLU A 24 -2.49 -11.79 -4.91
C GLU A 24 -2.76 -11.33 -6.35
N ASN A 25 -4.03 -11.09 -6.72
CA ASN A 25 -4.40 -10.76 -8.09
C ASN A 25 -4.61 -9.26 -8.36
N THR A 26 -4.62 -8.39 -7.34
CA THR A 26 -4.93 -6.97 -7.56
C THR A 26 -3.88 -6.28 -8.41
N HIS A 27 -2.59 -6.49 -8.12
CA HIS A 27 -1.52 -5.89 -8.91
C HIS A 27 -1.53 -6.39 -10.36
N GLN A 28 -1.69 -7.70 -10.55
CA GLN A 28 -1.70 -8.30 -11.88
C GLN A 28 -2.88 -7.81 -12.73
N ARG A 29 -4.06 -7.68 -12.12
CA ARG A 29 -5.24 -7.11 -12.80
C ARG A 29 -5.03 -5.65 -13.21
N LEU A 30 -4.47 -4.82 -12.32
CA LEU A 30 -4.18 -3.42 -12.64
C LEU A 30 -3.15 -3.30 -13.77
N LYS A 31 -2.08 -4.09 -13.69
CA LYS A 31 -1.04 -4.15 -14.73
C LYS A 31 -1.61 -4.60 -16.08
N ALA A 32 -2.46 -5.62 -16.09
CA ALA A 32 -3.11 -6.10 -17.31
C ALA A 32 -4.05 -5.05 -17.91
N ALA A 33 -4.88 -4.41 -17.07
CA ALA A 33 -5.78 -3.33 -17.51
C ALA A 33 -4.98 -2.18 -18.14
N TRP A 34 -3.94 -1.69 -17.44
CA TRP A 34 -3.04 -0.68 -17.98
C TRP A 34 -2.44 -1.10 -19.31
N TRP A 35 -1.88 -2.31 -19.40
CA TRP A 35 -1.22 -2.78 -20.62
C TRP A 35 -2.14 -2.72 -21.84
N TRP A 36 -3.39 -3.15 -21.67
CA TRP A 36 -4.38 -3.18 -22.75
C TRP A 36 -4.97 -1.82 -23.09
N THR A 37 -4.95 -0.85 -22.17
CA THR A 37 -5.48 0.49 -22.42
C THR A 37 -4.37 1.53 -22.59
N ARG A 38 -3.10 1.12 -22.69
CA ARG A 38 -1.98 2.07 -22.50
C ARG A 38 -1.90 3.15 -23.58
N GLU A 39 -2.36 2.84 -24.79
CA GLU A 39 -2.33 3.72 -25.97
C GLU A 39 -3.60 4.58 -26.10
N GLU A 40 -4.61 4.31 -25.26
CA GLU A 40 -5.87 5.06 -25.27
C GLU A 40 -5.68 6.50 -24.74
N GLU A 41 -6.52 7.42 -25.20
CA GLU A 41 -6.49 8.80 -24.74
C GLU A 41 -6.75 8.88 -23.21
N GLY A 42 -5.93 9.67 -22.51
CA GLY A 42 -5.99 9.78 -21.05
C GLY A 42 -5.29 8.65 -20.28
N SER A 43 -4.70 7.67 -20.97
CA SER A 43 -3.89 6.63 -20.35
C SER A 43 -2.59 7.16 -19.73
N SER A 44 -2.05 6.43 -18.75
CA SER A 44 -0.74 6.73 -18.17
C SER A 44 0.35 6.14 -19.06
N GLY A 45 1.35 6.95 -19.43
CA GLY A 45 2.52 6.47 -20.18
C GLY A 45 3.35 5.39 -19.46
N SER A 46 3.11 5.15 -18.16
CA SER A 46 3.71 4.04 -17.41
C SER A 46 2.78 3.52 -16.31
N LEU A 47 3.01 2.28 -15.85
CA LEU A 47 2.29 1.72 -14.70
C LEU A 47 2.54 2.53 -13.43
N SER A 48 3.75 3.05 -13.22
CA SER A 48 4.07 3.92 -12.07
C SER A 48 3.24 5.20 -12.09
N ALA A 49 3.10 5.85 -13.25
CA ALA A 49 2.25 7.03 -13.40
C ALA A 49 0.76 6.72 -13.18
N LEU A 50 0.29 5.51 -13.54
CA LEU A 50 -1.07 5.07 -13.19
C LEU A 50 -1.23 4.93 -11.67
N VAL A 51 -0.30 4.27 -11.00
CA VAL A 51 -0.33 4.09 -9.55
C VAL A 51 -0.28 5.45 -8.83
N GLU A 52 0.56 6.37 -9.29
CA GLU A 52 0.62 7.74 -8.75
C GLU A 52 -0.72 8.47 -8.89
N ARG A 53 -1.34 8.44 -10.08
CA ARG A 53 -2.67 9.05 -10.28
C ARG A 53 -3.73 8.45 -9.36
N LEU A 54 -3.71 7.13 -9.15
CA LEU A 54 -4.63 6.45 -8.23
C LEU A 54 -4.39 6.86 -6.76
N MET A 55 -3.13 7.02 -6.36
CA MET A 55 -2.78 7.48 -5.01
C MET A 55 -3.23 8.92 -4.77
N ILE A 56 -3.03 9.82 -5.74
CA ILE A 56 -3.48 11.21 -5.67
C ILE A 56 -5.00 11.28 -5.56
N ALA A 57 -5.72 10.59 -6.45
CA ALA A 57 -7.18 10.60 -6.45
C ALA A 57 -7.77 10.10 -5.12
N GLU A 58 -7.18 9.06 -4.53
CA GLU A 58 -7.63 8.55 -3.24
C GLU A 58 -7.28 9.51 -2.08
N ALA A 59 -6.12 10.17 -2.12
CA ALA A 59 -5.77 11.21 -1.15
C ALA A 59 -6.77 12.37 -1.21
N GLU A 60 -7.04 12.92 -2.40
CA GLU A 60 -8.02 14.00 -2.61
C GLU A 60 -9.42 13.61 -2.14
N ARG A 61 -9.84 12.35 -2.41
CA ARG A 61 -11.11 11.82 -1.91
C ARG A 61 -11.16 11.81 -0.38
N LEU A 62 -10.10 11.38 0.29
CA LEU A 62 -10.02 11.35 1.76
C LEU A 62 -9.96 12.75 2.36
N GLU A 63 -9.21 13.66 1.74
CA GLU A 63 -9.11 15.08 2.12
C GLU A 63 -10.48 15.75 2.03
N SER A 64 -11.23 15.50 0.93
CA SER A 64 -12.59 16.00 0.76
C SER A 64 -13.56 15.46 1.80
N LEU A 65 -13.48 14.17 2.14
CA LEU A 65 -14.41 13.52 3.06
C LEU A 65 -14.13 13.80 4.54
N HIS A 66 -12.87 14.05 4.89
CA HIS A 66 -12.42 14.00 6.29
C HIS A 66 -11.58 15.21 6.71
N ASN A 67 -11.27 16.14 5.81
CA ASN A 67 -10.45 17.32 6.11
C ASN A 67 -10.89 18.57 5.33
N ASP A 68 -12.19 18.71 5.09
CA ASP A 68 -12.79 19.87 4.41
C ASP A 68 -12.20 20.19 3.02
N GLY A 69 -11.62 19.19 2.36
CA GLY A 69 -10.92 19.37 1.07
C GLY A 69 -9.50 19.92 1.19
N GLU A 70 -9.02 20.19 2.40
CA GLU A 70 -7.64 20.59 2.66
C GLU A 70 -6.72 19.37 2.79
N ARG A 71 -5.44 19.57 2.51
CA ARG A 71 -4.45 18.50 2.65
C ARG A 71 -4.21 18.12 4.11
N PHE A 72 -3.99 16.83 4.36
CA PHE A 72 -3.57 16.38 5.69
C PHE A 72 -2.16 16.85 6.03
N PRO A 73 -1.85 17.10 7.32
CA PRO A 73 -0.49 17.31 7.76
C PRO A 73 0.37 16.05 7.53
N PRO A 74 1.70 16.17 7.47
CA PRO A 74 2.60 15.02 7.32
C PRO A 74 2.36 13.96 8.39
N ALA A 75 2.34 12.68 7.98
CA ALA A 75 2.23 11.57 8.91
C ALA A 75 3.46 11.52 9.85
N PRO A 76 3.28 11.15 11.13
CA PRO A 76 4.39 10.85 12.03
C PRO A 76 5.33 9.77 11.47
N GLU A 77 6.61 9.81 11.86
CA GLU A 77 7.63 8.88 11.34
C GLU A 77 7.32 7.39 11.65
N ASP A 78 6.62 7.14 12.75
CA ASP A 78 6.22 5.82 13.23
C ASP A 78 4.81 5.41 12.80
N ALA A 79 4.16 6.16 11.91
CA ALA A 79 2.85 5.83 11.39
C ALA A 79 2.83 4.41 10.77
N ARG A 80 2.07 3.52 11.39
CA ARG A 80 1.88 2.12 10.96
C ARG A 80 0.42 1.73 11.10
N GLY A 81 -0.11 1.07 10.08
CA GLY A 81 -1.43 0.44 10.17
C GLY A 81 -1.41 -0.75 11.13
N VAL A 82 -2.50 -0.95 11.86
CA VAL A 82 -2.76 -2.21 12.56
C VAL A 82 -3.47 -3.12 11.56
N ASP A 83 -2.77 -4.13 11.02
CA ASP A 83 -3.39 -5.21 10.24
C ASP A 83 -4.28 -6.04 11.19
N ARG A 84 -5.55 -5.67 11.32
CA ARG A 84 -6.51 -6.34 12.22
C ARG A 84 -6.69 -7.82 11.85
N ASP A 85 -6.59 -8.16 10.57
CA ASP A 85 -6.68 -9.54 10.10
C ASP A 85 -5.40 -10.32 10.41
N GLY A 86 -4.24 -9.67 10.29
CA GLY A 86 -2.95 -10.16 10.78
C GLY A 86 -2.96 -10.45 12.28
N VAL A 87 -3.49 -9.51 13.09
CA VAL A 87 -3.66 -9.67 14.54
C VAL A 87 -4.62 -10.83 14.84
N ALA A 88 -5.71 -10.98 14.10
CA ALA A 88 -6.66 -12.08 14.28
C ALA A 88 -6.03 -13.44 13.97
N ARG A 89 -5.23 -13.54 12.89
CA ARG A 89 -4.47 -14.75 12.54
C ARG A 89 -3.44 -15.10 13.61
N GLN A 90 -2.70 -14.12 14.10
CA GLN A 90 -1.72 -14.32 15.17
C GLN A 90 -2.41 -14.80 16.46
N ALA A 91 -3.53 -14.19 16.85
CA ALA A 91 -4.32 -14.62 17.99
C ALA A 91 -4.86 -16.05 17.82
N ALA A 92 -5.29 -16.44 16.61
CA ALA A 92 -5.72 -17.80 16.31
C ALA A 92 -4.58 -18.81 16.43
N ALA A 93 -3.38 -18.48 15.91
CA ALA A 93 -2.19 -19.32 16.03
C ALA A 93 -1.75 -19.51 17.50
N ILE A 94 -1.76 -18.43 18.31
CA ILE A 94 -1.45 -18.51 19.75
C ILE A 94 -2.48 -19.38 20.49
N ARG A 95 -3.77 -19.25 20.17
CA ARG A 95 -4.83 -20.10 20.75
C ARG A 95 -4.62 -21.57 20.39
N GLN A 96 -4.23 -21.88 19.15
CA GLN A 96 -3.91 -23.24 18.72
C GLN A 96 -2.69 -23.80 19.46
N GLN A 97 -1.60 -23.02 19.59
CA GLN A 97 -0.41 -23.44 20.34
C GLN A 97 -0.71 -23.72 21.82
N ARG A 98 -1.53 -22.88 22.47
CA ARG A 98 -1.96 -23.11 23.87
C ARG A 98 -2.78 -24.38 24.04
N ARG A 99 -3.61 -24.73 23.06
CA ARG A 99 -4.40 -25.98 23.07
C ARG A 99 -3.54 -27.22 22.85
N GLN A 100 -2.40 -27.07 22.16
CA GLN A 100 -1.47 -28.17 21.88
C GLN A 100 -0.38 -28.34 22.94
N ARG A 101 -0.24 -27.40 23.89
CA ARG A 101 0.62 -27.59 25.06
C ARG A 101 -0.09 -28.49 26.07
N PRO A 102 0.47 -29.67 26.40
CA PRO A 102 0.01 -30.44 27.55
C PRO A 102 0.22 -29.58 28.81
N THR A 103 -0.74 -29.65 29.73
CA THR A 103 -0.54 -29.19 31.10
C THR A 103 0.21 -30.32 31.80
N ASP A 104 1.50 -30.10 32.07
CA ASP A 104 2.26 -30.92 33.02
C ASP A 104 1.75 -30.67 34.45
#